data_AF-A0A6J7GKH5-F1
#
_entry.id   AF-A0A6J7GKH5-F1
#
_cell.length_a   1.000
_cell.length_b   1.000
_cell.length_c   1.000
_cell.angle_alpha   90.00
_cell.angle_beta   90.00
_cell.angle_gamma   90.00
#
_symmetry.space_group_name_H-M   'P 1'
#
loop_
_entity.id
_entity.type
_entity.pdbx_description
1 polymer ?
#
loop_
_entity_poly.entity_id
_entity_poly.type
_entity_poly.pdbx_seq_one_letter_code
_entity_poly.pdbx_strand_id
1 'polypeptide(L)'
;MSGKTNHWVVTIVCADMPGIVHAVTGAIVAAQGNITESKQFSSDDTGRFFMRLQVESAASREAFETALNPIIANYNMTLSLDIVGRPLRTLVLASTAAHCLNDLLFRQRAGQLPLDIPLVLSNHRELRSLAEFYGVPFETVPVVDNMSKTLMERRILDAVDDHQIELVVLARYMQILSPSLCEALEGRAINIHHSFLPGFKGASPYQQAHERGVKLIGATAHFVTTDLDEGPIIEQNVVRVDHSRTPSELMAIGQDEESRTLSQAVKWFAEKRILVDGARTIIFT
;
A
#
# COMPACT_ATOMS: atom_id res chain seq x y z
N MET A 1 11.46 -36.14 11.54
CA MET A 1 10.30 -35.24 11.52
C MET A 1 10.85 -33.84 11.34
N SER A 2 10.78 -33.27 10.13
CA SER A 2 11.13 -31.86 9.92
C SER A 2 10.03 -31.04 10.60
N GLY A 3 10.36 -30.36 11.70
CA GLY A 3 9.42 -29.48 12.38
C GLY A 3 8.98 -28.38 11.42
N LYS A 4 7.70 -27.99 11.49
CA LYS A 4 7.13 -26.94 10.64
C LYS A 4 7.93 -25.65 10.83
N THR A 5 8.70 -25.25 9.83
CA THR A 5 9.47 -24.00 9.82
C THR A 5 8.53 -22.85 9.47
N ASN A 6 8.55 -21.79 10.27
CA ASN A 6 7.86 -20.55 9.98
C ASN A 6 8.77 -19.64 9.16
N HIS A 7 8.21 -18.90 8.20
CA HIS A 7 8.94 -17.90 7.43
C HIS A 7 8.43 -16.51 7.80
N TRP A 8 9.22 -15.82 8.60
CA TRP A 8 8.91 -14.52 9.18
C TRP A 8 9.45 -13.38 8.32
N VAL A 9 8.74 -12.26 8.29
CA VAL A 9 9.27 -10.96 7.87
C VAL A 9 9.36 -10.06 9.10
N VAL A 10 10.53 -9.46 9.30
CA VAL A 10 10.82 -8.55 10.40
C VAL A 10 11.15 -7.20 9.80
N THR A 11 10.47 -6.14 10.24
CA THR A 11 10.84 -4.77 9.90
C THR A 11 11.17 -3.98 11.15
N ILE A 12 12.21 -3.16 11.06
CA ILE A 12 12.74 -2.38 12.18
C ILE A 12 12.92 -0.94 11.74
N VAL A 13 12.55 -0.02 12.62
CA VAL A 13 12.85 1.40 12.51
C VAL A 13 13.31 1.94 13.85
N CYS A 14 14.46 2.61 13.90
CA CYS A 14 14.97 3.25 15.12
C CYS A 14 15.90 4.43 14.79
N ALA A 15 16.45 5.08 15.82
CA ALA A 15 17.57 6.00 15.63
C ALA A 15 18.81 5.20 15.19
N ASP A 16 19.62 5.76 14.29
CA ASP A 16 20.84 5.09 13.84
C ASP A 16 21.94 5.17 14.90
N MET A 17 22.58 4.02 15.15
CA MET A 17 23.69 3.89 16.09
C MET A 17 24.46 2.58 15.87
N PRO A 18 25.74 2.52 16.26
CA PRO A 18 26.52 1.30 16.17
C PRO A 18 25.88 0.12 16.91
N GLY A 19 25.98 -1.08 16.31
CA GLY A 19 25.60 -2.34 16.94
C GLY A 19 24.17 -2.83 16.65
N ILE A 20 23.30 -2.03 16.00
CA ILE A 20 21.93 -2.44 15.65
C ILE A 20 21.91 -3.77 14.91
N VAL A 21 22.64 -3.87 13.79
CA VAL A 21 22.66 -5.08 12.95
C VAL A 21 23.16 -6.29 13.74
N HIS A 22 24.18 -6.12 14.57
CA HIS A 22 24.71 -7.20 15.40
C HIS A 22 23.68 -7.68 16.43
N ALA A 23 23.03 -6.75 17.12
CA ALA A 23 22.01 -7.07 18.12
C ALA A 23 20.82 -7.81 17.49
N VAL A 24 20.32 -7.32 16.35
CA VAL A 24 19.20 -7.93 15.61
C VAL A 24 19.55 -9.33 15.13
N THR A 25 20.68 -9.48 14.45
CA THR A 25 21.10 -10.79 13.91
C THR A 25 21.43 -11.78 15.03
N GLY A 26 21.99 -11.33 16.15
CA GLY A 26 22.21 -12.14 17.34
C GLY A 26 20.90 -12.65 17.97
N ALA A 27 19.89 -11.78 18.08
CA ALA A 27 18.55 -12.16 18.57
C ALA A 27 17.87 -13.18 17.65
N ILE A 28 18.01 -13.03 16.33
CA ILE A 28 17.51 -13.99 15.34
C ILE A 28 18.17 -15.36 15.51
N VAL A 29 19.49 -15.40 15.71
CA VAL A 29 20.21 -16.65 15.97
C VAL A 29 19.76 -17.29 17.29
N ALA A 30 19.54 -16.50 18.34
CA ALA A 30 19.02 -17.00 19.61
C ALA A 30 17.62 -17.63 19.47
N ALA A 31 16.82 -17.13 18.53
CA ALA A 31 15.54 -17.73 18.13
C ALA A 31 15.67 -18.85 17.08
N GLN A 32 16.87 -19.42 16.89
CA GLN A 32 17.18 -20.46 15.90
C GLN A 32 16.75 -20.07 14.47
N GLY A 33 16.81 -18.79 14.15
CA GLY A 33 16.43 -18.25 12.85
C GLY A 33 17.59 -18.25 11.86
N ASN A 34 17.28 -18.57 10.60
CA ASN A 34 18.14 -18.43 9.45
C ASN A 34 17.63 -17.28 8.56
N ILE A 35 18.48 -16.28 8.31
CA ILE A 35 18.10 -15.12 7.51
C ILE A 35 18.15 -15.48 6.03
N THR A 36 17.02 -15.35 5.32
CA THR A 36 16.88 -15.66 3.90
C THR A 36 16.88 -14.42 3.00
N GLU A 37 16.51 -13.25 3.54
CA GLU A 37 16.65 -11.95 2.89
C GLU A 37 17.06 -10.91 3.94
N SER A 38 17.98 -10.00 3.61
CA SER A 38 18.41 -8.93 4.50
C SER A 38 18.64 -7.64 3.74
N LYS A 39 17.95 -6.58 4.14
CA LYS A 39 18.14 -5.22 3.63
C LYS A 39 18.15 -4.22 4.77
N GLN A 40 19.01 -3.21 4.66
CA GLN A 40 19.10 -2.12 5.62
C GLN A 40 19.37 -0.79 4.93
N PHE A 41 19.02 0.29 5.60
CA PHE A 41 19.29 1.65 5.15
C PHE A 41 19.45 2.57 6.35
N SER A 42 20.51 3.38 6.34
CA SER A 42 20.70 4.51 7.27
C SER A 42 20.37 5.80 6.54
N SER A 43 19.48 6.60 7.11
CA SER A 43 19.12 7.91 6.59
C SER A 43 19.98 8.97 7.25
N ASP A 44 20.95 9.53 6.51
CA ASP A 44 21.77 10.65 7.00
C ASP A 44 20.91 11.92 7.25
N ASP A 45 19.81 12.07 6.51
CA ASP A 45 18.90 13.22 6.63
C ASP A 45 18.14 13.24 7.96
N THR A 46 17.67 12.06 8.42
CA THR A 46 16.80 11.94 9.60
C THR A 46 17.51 11.31 10.80
N GLY A 47 18.72 10.78 10.61
CA GLY A 47 19.46 10.04 11.64
C GLY A 47 18.75 8.73 12.04
N ARG A 48 17.93 8.17 11.14
CA ARG A 48 17.14 6.95 11.39
C ARG A 48 17.71 5.76 10.64
N PHE A 49 17.55 4.58 11.24
CA PHE A 49 17.94 3.30 10.69
C PHE A 49 16.70 2.46 10.37
N PHE A 50 16.73 1.79 9.22
CA PHE A 50 15.66 0.97 8.68
C PHE A 50 16.21 -0.40 8.32
N MET A 51 15.47 -1.46 8.64
CA MET A 51 15.86 -2.81 8.27
C MET A 51 14.63 -3.66 7.93
N ARG A 52 14.78 -4.53 6.93
CA ARG A 52 13.82 -5.59 6.60
C ARG A 52 14.56 -6.90 6.45
N LEU A 53 14.08 -7.92 7.14
CA LEU A 53 14.62 -9.26 7.13
C LEU A 53 13.52 -10.26 6.78
N GLN A 54 13.86 -11.30 6.03
CA GLN A 54 13.09 -12.54 6.02
C GLN A 54 13.87 -13.61 6.77
N VAL A 55 13.20 -14.38 7.62
CA VAL A 55 13.82 -15.33 8.54
C VAL A 55 13.04 -16.62 8.57
N GLU A 56 13.70 -17.75 8.29
CA GLU A 56 13.14 -19.07 8.55
C GLU A 56 13.50 -19.50 9.97
N SER A 57 12.52 -19.89 10.79
CA SER A 57 12.76 -20.38 12.14
C SER A 57 11.72 -21.42 12.55
N ALA A 58 12.15 -22.43 13.32
CA ALA A 58 11.24 -23.38 13.95
C ALA A 58 10.57 -22.82 15.23
N ALA A 59 11.00 -21.65 15.71
CA ALA A 59 10.42 -21.01 16.88
C ALA A 59 8.96 -20.60 16.64
N SER A 60 8.15 -20.65 17.70
CA SER A 60 6.82 -20.03 17.70
C SER A 60 6.93 -18.51 17.64
N ARG A 61 5.83 -17.83 17.32
CA ARG A 61 5.78 -16.36 17.27
C ARG A 61 6.18 -15.76 18.63
N GLU A 62 5.65 -16.31 19.71
CA GLU A 62 5.90 -15.84 21.08
C GLU A 62 7.36 -15.99 21.48
N ALA A 63 7.99 -17.11 21.13
CA ALA A 63 9.41 -17.35 21.39
C ALA A 63 10.30 -16.40 20.57
N PHE A 64 9.93 -16.16 19.31
CA PHE A 64 10.65 -15.24 18.42
C PHE A 64 10.55 -13.78 18.91
N GLU A 65 9.34 -13.33 19.30
CA GLU A 65 9.13 -12.02 19.91
C GLU A 65 9.89 -11.88 21.23
N THR A 66 9.89 -12.91 22.07
CA THR A 66 10.64 -12.91 23.34
C THR A 66 12.14 -12.70 23.11
N ALA A 67 12.71 -13.29 22.06
CA ALA A 67 14.12 -13.08 21.70
C ALA A 67 14.40 -11.65 21.20
N LEU A 68 13.42 -10.99 20.58
CA LEU A 68 13.54 -9.63 20.04
C LEU A 68 13.20 -8.53 21.09
N ASN A 69 12.44 -8.83 22.13
CA ASN A 69 12.05 -7.82 23.14
C ASN A 69 13.24 -7.06 23.78
N PRO A 70 14.38 -7.70 24.12
CA PRO A 70 15.52 -6.98 24.68
C PRO A 70 16.10 -5.93 23.72
N ILE A 71 16.15 -6.22 22.41
CA ILE A 71 16.70 -5.29 21.43
C ILE A 71 15.73 -4.12 21.15
N ILE A 72 14.42 -4.39 21.18
CA ILE A 72 13.38 -3.36 21.05
C ILE A 72 13.57 -2.31 22.16
N ALA A 73 13.75 -2.77 23.41
CA ALA A 73 13.94 -1.89 24.55
C ALA A 73 15.29 -1.13 24.49
N ASN A 74 16.38 -1.82 24.16
CA ASN A 74 17.73 -1.22 24.19
C ASN A 74 17.93 -0.12 23.13
N TYR A 75 17.26 -0.24 21.99
CA TYR A 75 17.43 0.68 20.86
C TYR A 75 16.19 1.54 20.59
N ASN A 76 15.16 1.44 21.45
CA ASN A 76 13.87 2.10 21.28
C ASN A 76 13.29 1.89 19.86
N MET A 77 13.28 0.63 19.43
CA MET A 77 12.89 0.26 18.06
C MET A 77 11.38 0.16 17.92
N THR A 78 10.86 0.61 16.78
CA THR A 78 9.58 0.12 16.28
C THR A 78 9.86 -1.15 15.47
N LEU A 79 9.38 -2.30 15.97
CA LEU A 79 9.52 -3.59 15.31
C LEU A 79 8.14 -4.13 14.91
N SER A 80 8.04 -4.67 13.71
CA SER A 80 6.90 -5.48 13.28
C SER A 80 7.38 -6.87 12.88
N LEU A 81 6.68 -7.89 13.37
CA LEU A 81 6.89 -9.30 13.05
C LEU A 81 5.65 -9.85 12.34
N ASP A 82 5.86 -10.38 11.15
CA ASP A 82 4.79 -10.91 10.32
C ASP A 82 5.20 -12.17 9.56
N ILE A 83 4.28 -12.80 8.84
CA ILE A 83 4.52 -14.02 8.05
C ILE A 83 4.70 -13.66 6.57
N VAL A 84 5.75 -14.18 5.95
CA VAL A 84 6.01 -13.99 4.52
C VAL A 84 4.86 -14.59 3.70
N GLY A 85 4.31 -13.79 2.79
CA GLY A 85 3.33 -14.24 1.81
C GLY A 85 1.92 -14.50 2.36
N ARG A 86 1.64 -14.20 3.63
CA ARG A 86 0.25 -14.29 4.12
C ARG A 86 -0.64 -13.30 3.36
N PRO A 87 -1.88 -13.66 3.03
CA PRO A 87 -2.83 -12.71 2.47
C PRO A 87 -3.08 -11.55 3.43
N LEU A 88 -2.89 -10.32 2.94
CA LEU A 88 -3.18 -9.08 3.67
C LEU A 88 -4.65 -8.72 3.50
N ARG A 89 -5.37 -8.52 4.61
CA ARG A 89 -6.80 -8.19 4.56
C ARG A 89 -6.98 -6.76 4.07
N THR A 90 -7.61 -6.60 2.91
CA THR A 90 -7.59 -5.35 2.14
C THR A 90 -9.00 -4.94 1.75
N LEU A 91 -9.40 -3.73 2.15
CA LEU A 91 -10.63 -3.10 1.67
C LEU A 91 -10.31 -2.30 0.42
N VAL A 92 -11.08 -2.48 -0.65
CA VAL A 92 -10.92 -1.67 -1.87
C VAL A 92 -12.08 -0.70 -2.00
N LEU A 93 -11.76 0.59 -2.12
CA LEU A 93 -12.70 1.66 -2.41
C LEU A 93 -12.64 1.97 -3.91
N ALA A 94 -13.79 2.06 -4.57
CA ALA A 94 -13.87 2.33 -6.01
C ALA A 94 -14.98 3.32 -6.36
N SER A 95 -14.83 4.04 -7.47
CA SER A 95 -15.92 4.83 -8.07
C SER A 95 -16.41 4.15 -9.36
N THR A 96 -16.29 4.79 -10.53
CA THR A 96 -16.77 4.24 -11.80
C THR A 96 -15.66 3.68 -12.70
N ALA A 97 -14.40 4.06 -12.46
CA ALA A 97 -13.29 3.63 -13.28
C ALA A 97 -12.85 2.19 -12.91
N ALA A 98 -12.93 1.27 -13.87
CA ALA A 98 -12.79 -0.15 -13.62
C ALA A 98 -11.33 -0.66 -13.56
N HIS A 99 -10.39 0.06 -14.17
CA HIS A 99 -9.05 -0.45 -14.51
C HIS A 99 -8.24 -0.87 -13.26
N CYS A 100 -8.10 0.00 -12.26
CA CYS A 100 -7.38 -0.32 -11.02
C CYS A 100 -8.03 -1.48 -10.26
N LEU A 101 -9.36 -1.48 -10.13
CA LEU A 101 -10.08 -2.56 -9.42
C LEU A 101 -9.90 -3.90 -10.16
N ASN A 102 -10.05 -3.91 -11.48
CA ASN A 102 -9.87 -5.12 -12.28
C ASN A 102 -8.44 -5.68 -12.17
N ASP A 103 -7.41 -4.82 -12.25
CA ASP A 103 -6.02 -5.27 -12.16
C ASP A 103 -5.70 -5.85 -10.77
N LEU A 104 -6.16 -5.22 -9.70
CA LEU A 104 -6.01 -5.76 -8.33
C LEU A 104 -6.68 -7.13 -8.18
N LEU A 105 -7.94 -7.26 -8.59
CA LEU A 105 -8.70 -8.51 -8.49
C LEU A 105 -8.11 -9.62 -9.36
N PHE A 106 -7.69 -9.29 -10.58
CA PHE A 106 -7.03 -10.22 -11.50
C PHE A 106 -5.74 -10.77 -10.89
N ARG A 107 -4.86 -9.88 -10.41
CA ARG A 107 -3.56 -10.27 -9.84
C ARG A 107 -3.71 -11.03 -8.53
N GLN A 108 -4.69 -10.67 -7.71
CA GLN A 108 -5.02 -11.42 -6.49
C GLN A 108 -5.43 -12.85 -6.84
N ARG A 109 -6.37 -13.03 -7.78
CA ARG A 109 -6.82 -14.36 -8.23
C ARG A 109 -5.70 -15.17 -8.89
N ALA A 110 -4.78 -14.51 -9.58
CA ALA A 110 -3.61 -15.14 -10.19
C ALA A 110 -2.48 -15.48 -9.19
N GLY A 111 -2.64 -15.17 -7.89
CA GLY A 111 -1.62 -15.39 -6.86
C GLY A 111 -0.41 -14.45 -6.95
N GLN A 112 -0.53 -13.35 -7.70
CA GLN A 112 0.54 -12.36 -7.90
C GLN A 112 0.54 -11.26 -6.82
N LEU A 113 -0.60 -11.07 -6.14
CA LEU A 113 -0.76 -10.17 -5.01
C LEU A 113 -1.26 -10.97 -3.80
N PRO A 114 -0.53 -11.01 -2.67
CA PRO A 114 -0.94 -11.73 -1.47
C PRO A 114 -2.00 -10.92 -0.71
N LEU A 115 -3.21 -10.83 -1.26
CA LEU A 115 -4.33 -10.08 -0.68
C LEU A 115 -5.52 -11.01 -0.40
N ASP A 116 -6.21 -10.72 0.69
CA ASP A 116 -7.57 -11.15 0.98
C ASP A 116 -8.47 -9.91 0.84
N ILE A 117 -9.37 -9.89 -0.14
CA ILE A 117 -10.26 -8.74 -0.40
C ILE A 117 -11.68 -9.16 -0.01
N PRO A 118 -12.10 -8.95 1.26
CA PRO A 118 -13.40 -9.40 1.73
C PRO A 118 -14.55 -8.52 1.25
N LEU A 119 -14.28 -7.29 0.82
CA LEU A 119 -15.30 -6.32 0.40
C LEU A 119 -14.72 -5.28 -0.56
N VAL A 120 -15.50 -4.93 -1.57
CA VAL A 120 -15.35 -3.68 -2.33
C VAL A 120 -16.47 -2.73 -1.94
N LEU A 121 -16.13 -1.53 -1.49
CA LEU A 121 -17.07 -0.43 -1.23
C LEU A 121 -17.01 0.59 -2.36
N SER A 122 -18.17 1.03 -2.83
CA SER A 122 -18.23 2.03 -3.89
C SER A 122 -19.35 3.03 -3.68
N ASN A 123 -19.11 4.28 -4.10
CA ASN A 123 -20.15 5.29 -4.19
C ASN A 123 -21.06 5.12 -5.44
N HIS A 124 -20.77 4.10 -6.26
CA HIS A 124 -21.44 3.76 -7.51
C HIS A 124 -21.77 2.25 -7.57
N ARG A 125 -22.66 1.84 -8.47
CA ARG A 125 -23.05 0.42 -8.66
C ARG A 125 -22.35 -0.23 -9.87
N GLU A 126 -21.71 0.58 -10.69
CA GLU A 126 -21.23 0.28 -12.04
C GLU A 126 -20.21 -0.87 -12.05
N LEU A 127 -19.43 -1.02 -10.97
CA LEU A 127 -18.38 -2.03 -10.85
C LEU A 127 -18.82 -3.30 -10.10
N ARG A 128 -20.11 -3.43 -9.76
CA ARG A 128 -20.65 -4.58 -9.02
C ARG A 128 -20.39 -5.90 -9.76
N SER A 129 -20.76 -5.97 -11.04
CA SER A 129 -20.61 -7.18 -11.84
C SER A 129 -19.15 -7.61 -12.00
N LEU A 130 -18.22 -6.64 -12.01
CA LEU A 130 -16.78 -6.90 -12.03
C LEU A 130 -16.32 -7.58 -10.74
N ALA A 131 -16.67 -7.04 -9.58
CA ALA A 131 -16.31 -7.65 -8.29
C ALA A 131 -16.93 -9.04 -8.11
N GLU A 132 -18.22 -9.19 -8.45
CA GLU A 132 -18.95 -10.46 -8.39
C GLU A 132 -18.34 -11.52 -9.32
N PHE A 133 -17.82 -11.14 -10.50
CA PHE A 133 -17.12 -12.05 -11.40
C PHE A 133 -15.86 -12.67 -10.76
N TYR A 134 -15.15 -11.91 -9.92
CA TYR A 134 -14.01 -12.41 -9.14
C TYR A 134 -14.42 -13.05 -7.80
N GLY A 135 -15.72 -13.12 -7.49
CA GLY A 135 -16.25 -13.69 -6.26
C GLY A 135 -16.08 -12.80 -5.02
N VAL A 136 -15.89 -11.50 -5.21
CA VAL A 136 -15.69 -10.54 -4.12
C VAL A 136 -17.01 -9.80 -3.82
N PRO A 137 -17.47 -9.76 -2.56
CA PRO A 137 -18.63 -8.98 -2.16
C PRO A 137 -18.51 -7.50 -2.56
N PHE A 138 -19.62 -6.91 -3.01
CA PHE A 138 -19.69 -5.52 -3.43
C PHE A 138 -20.85 -4.78 -2.77
N GLU A 139 -20.55 -3.67 -2.12
CA GLU A 139 -21.54 -2.82 -1.47
C GLU A 139 -21.50 -1.41 -2.06
N THR A 140 -22.69 -0.86 -2.32
CA THR A 140 -22.86 0.48 -2.86
C THR A 140 -23.41 1.40 -1.79
N VAL A 141 -22.69 2.46 -1.47
CA VAL A 141 -23.14 3.53 -0.56
C VAL A 141 -23.05 4.86 -1.32
N PRO A 142 -24.15 5.32 -1.94
CA PRO A 142 -24.14 6.55 -2.74
C PRO A 142 -23.70 7.77 -1.91
N VAL A 143 -22.89 8.64 -2.51
CA VAL A 143 -22.48 9.92 -1.91
C VAL A 143 -23.00 11.05 -2.81
N VAL A 144 -24.03 11.73 -2.34
CA VAL A 144 -24.73 12.81 -3.07
C VAL A 144 -24.67 14.16 -2.35
N ASP A 145 -24.33 14.14 -1.06
CA ASP A 145 -24.24 15.31 -0.19
C ASP A 145 -23.30 15.02 1.01
N ASN A 146 -23.13 15.99 1.90
CA ASN A 146 -22.27 15.84 3.08
C ASN A 146 -22.78 14.77 4.06
N MET A 147 -24.10 14.56 4.16
CA MET A 147 -24.67 13.58 5.09
C MET A 147 -24.38 12.15 4.63
N SER A 148 -24.63 11.88 3.35
CA SER A 148 -24.30 10.60 2.70
C SER A 148 -22.80 10.36 2.64
N LYS A 149 -21.97 11.40 2.51
CA LYS A 149 -20.52 11.30 2.68
C LYS A 149 -20.17 10.78 4.08
N THR A 150 -20.72 11.38 5.14
CA THR A 150 -20.49 10.91 6.51
C THR A 150 -20.94 9.45 6.70
N LEU A 151 -22.04 9.03 6.08
CA LEU A 151 -22.49 7.64 6.11
C LEU A 151 -21.52 6.69 5.40
N MET A 152 -21.01 7.07 4.22
CA MET A 152 -19.98 6.30 3.51
C MET A 152 -18.70 6.17 4.33
N GLU A 153 -18.21 7.26 4.90
CA GLU A 153 -17.00 7.24 5.74
C GLU A 153 -17.18 6.41 7.00
N ARG A 154 -18.37 6.49 7.63
CA ARG A 154 -18.70 5.61 8.75
C ARG A 154 -18.70 4.15 8.34
N ARG A 155 -19.31 3.82 7.20
CA ARG A 155 -19.35 2.45 6.68
C ARG A 155 -17.96 1.92 6.33
N ILE A 156 -17.05 2.76 5.82
CA ILE A 156 -15.64 2.40 5.60
C ILE A 156 -15.00 1.95 6.92
N LEU A 157 -15.16 2.74 7.99
CA LEU A 157 -14.62 2.39 9.31
C LEU A 157 -15.25 1.12 9.88
N ASP A 158 -16.57 0.98 9.79
CA ASP A 158 -17.26 -0.24 10.24
C ASP A 158 -16.75 -1.46 9.46
N ALA A 159 -16.55 -1.35 8.13
CA ALA A 159 -15.99 -2.44 7.32
C ALA A 159 -14.54 -2.79 7.71
N VAL A 160 -13.75 -1.78 8.09
CA VAL A 160 -12.39 -1.97 8.57
C VAL A 160 -12.38 -2.81 9.85
N ASP A 161 -13.29 -2.52 10.78
CA ASP A 161 -13.41 -3.26 12.03
C ASP A 161 -14.03 -4.66 11.81
N ASP A 162 -15.14 -4.75 11.06
CA ASP A 162 -15.86 -5.99 10.78
C ASP A 162 -14.97 -7.05 10.12
N HIS A 163 -14.13 -6.61 9.16
CA HIS A 163 -13.29 -7.48 8.36
C HIS A 163 -11.83 -7.52 8.81
N GLN A 164 -11.47 -6.82 9.89
CA GLN A 164 -10.09 -6.73 10.40
C GLN A 164 -9.12 -6.28 9.30
N ILE A 165 -9.47 -5.19 8.62
CA ILE A 165 -8.73 -4.68 7.47
C ILE A 165 -7.42 -4.04 7.92
N GLU A 166 -6.36 -4.38 7.20
CA GLU A 166 -5.00 -3.92 7.44
C GLU A 166 -4.54 -2.90 6.40
N LEU A 167 -5.21 -2.84 5.25
CA LEU A 167 -4.96 -1.89 4.18
C LEU A 167 -6.27 -1.46 3.51
N VAL A 168 -6.45 -0.16 3.33
CA VAL A 168 -7.49 0.42 2.48
C VAL A 168 -6.86 0.90 1.18
N VAL A 169 -7.40 0.48 0.03
CA VAL A 169 -6.91 0.88 -1.29
C VAL A 169 -7.95 1.73 -1.99
N LEU A 170 -7.60 2.96 -2.34
CA LEU A 170 -8.42 3.85 -3.15
C LEU A 170 -8.13 3.56 -4.63
N ALA A 171 -8.82 2.58 -5.20
CA ALA A 171 -8.72 2.19 -6.60
C ALA A 171 -9.48 3.19 -7.49
N ARG A 172 -8.88 4.39 -7.66
CA ARG A 172 -9.51 5.54 -8.32
C ARG A 172 -10.86 5.91 -7.69
N TYR A 173 -10.90 5.89 -6.36
CA TYR A 173 -12.01 6.42 -5.59
C TYR A 173 -11.97 7.96 -5.64
N MET A 174 -13.03 8.58 -6.16
CA MET A 174 -13.01 10.00 -6.53
C MET A 174 -13.55 10.94 -5.44
N GLN A 175 -14.04 10.40 -4.32
CA GLN A 175 -14.48 11.24 -3.19
C GLN A 175 -13.28 11.61 -2.32
N ILE A 176 -13.15 12.91 -2.03
CA ILE A 176 -12.15 13.41 -1.08
C ILE A 176 -12.51 12.88 0.31
N LEU A 177 -11.58 12.20 0.98
CA LEU A 177 -11.80 11.73 2.35
C LEU A 177 -11.77 12.91 3.33
N SER A 178 -12.57 12.86 4.39
CA SER A 178 -12.49 13.83 5.48
C SER A 178 -11.15 13.71 6.23
N PRO A 179 -10.69 14.80 6.87
CA PRO A 179 -9.49 14.74 7.71
C PRO A 179 -9.56 13.64 8.78
N SER A 180 -10.72 13.47 9.43
CA SER A 180 -10.93 12.42 10.42
C SER A 180 -10.79 11.00 9.85
N LEU A 181 -11.22 10.76 8.61
CA LEU A 181 -11.03 9.46 7.99
C LEU A 181 -9.57 9.24 7.57
N CYS A 182 -8.89 10.28 7.08
CA CYS A 182 -7.46 10.21 6.79
C CYS A 182 -6.65 9.85 8.04
N GLU A 183 -6.91 10.51 9.18
CA GLU A 183 -6.26 10.22 10.47
C GLU A 183 -6.54 8.79 10.93
N ALA A 184 -7.78 8.31 10.83
CA ALA A 184 -8.15 6.94 11.20
C ALA A 184 -7.51 5.85 10.31
N LEU A 185 -7.05 6.22 9.12
CA LEU A 185 -6.42 5.32 8.15
C LEU A 185 -4.92 5.63 7.95
N GLU A 186 -4.33 6.45 8.81
CA GLU A 186 -2.93 6.86 8.70
C GLU A 186 -1.99 5.65 8.60
N GLY A 187 -1.08 5.68 7.62
CA GLY A 187 -0.12 4.60 7.36
C GLY A 187 -0.73 3.31 6.78
N ARG A 188 -2.04 3.26 6.55
CA ARG A 188 -2.73 2.07 6.02
C ARG A 188 -3.80 2.35 4.97
N ALA A 189 -3.76 3.53 4.33
CA ALA A 189 -4.52 3.84 3.14
C ALA A 189 -3.60 4.22 1.98
N ILE A 190 -3.73 3.55 0.84
CA ILE A 190 -2.97 3.83 -0.39
C ILE A 190 -3.91 4.39 -1.45
N ASN A 191 -3.52 5.50 -2.06
CA ASN A 191 -4.20 6.11 -3.18
C ASN A 191 -3.37 6.05 -4.46
N ILE A 192 -4.05 6.18 -5.61
CA ILE A 192 -3.43 6.34 -6.92
C ILE A 192 -3.87 7.66 -7.54
N HIS A 193 -2.89 8.50 -7.87
CA HIS A 193 -3.12 9.75 -8.60
C HIS A 193 -2.60 9.61 -10.03
N HIS A 194 -3.40 10.05 -11.00
CA HIS A 194 -3.20 9.89 -12.45
C HIS A 194 -2.13 10.81 -13.06
N SER A 195 -1.39 11.53 -12.21
CA SER A 195 -0.37 12.48 -12.64
C SER A 195 0.94 12.23 -11.91
N PHE A 196 2.03 12.65 -12.56
CA PHE A 196 3.31 12.81 -11.89
C PHE A 196 3.22 14.09 -11.06
N LEU A 197 3.11 13.95 -9.75
CA LEU A 197 3.02 15.11 -8.87
C LEU A 197 4.35 15.89 -8.90
N PRO A 198 4.32 17.23 -9.02
CA PRO A 198 3.15 18.09 -9.23
C PRO A 198 2.70 18.13 -10.71
N GLY A 199 1.46 17.69 -10.99
CA GLY A 199 0.87 17.60 -12.34
C GLY A 199 -0.48 18.31 -12.49
N PHE A 200 -1.12 18.20 -13.67
CA PHE A 200 -2.36 18.91 -14.04
C PHE A 200 -3.48 18.75 -13.00
N LYS A 201 -3.95 19.86 -12.44
CA LYS A 201 -5.09 19.89 -11.49
C LYS A 201 -6.41 20.09 -12.23
N GLY A 202 -7.52 19.64 -11.62
CA GLY A 202 -8.87 19.91 -12.11
C GLY A 202 -9.44 18.88 -13.09
N ALA A 203 -10.50 19.26 -13.80
CA ALA A 203 -11.24 18.36 -14.69
C ALA A 203 -10.44 18.05 -15.99
N SER A 204 -10.72 16.88 -16.57
CA SER A 204 -10.17 16.42 -17.86
C SER A 204 -8.63 16.48 -17.98
N PRO A 205 -7.88 15.85 -17.06
CA PRO A 205 -6.42 15.93 -17.01
C PRO A 205 -5.74 15.48 -18.31
N TYR A 206 -6.26 14.45 -18.98
CA TYR A 206 -5.70 13.98 -20.26
C TYR A 206 -5.94 14.93 -21.43
N GLN A 207 -7.02 15.72 -21.39
CA GLN A 207 -7.25 16.77 -22.38
C GLN A 207 -6.22 17.89 -22.19
N GLN A 208 -5.99 18.33 -20.96
CA GLN A 208 -4.96 19.33 -20.64
C GLN A 208 -3.56 18.84 -21.04
N ALA A 209 -3.25 17.57 -20.77
CA ALA A 209 -1.99 16.94 -21.17
C ALA A 209 -1.79 16.92 -22.70
N HIS A 210 -2.85 16.59 -23.45
CA HIS A 210 -2.86 16.62 -24.90
C HIS A 210 -2.64 18.04 -25.44
N GLU A 211 -3.42 19.02 -24.97
CA GLU A 211 -3.32 20.43 -25.37
C GLU A 211 -1.93 21.02 -25.07
N ARG A 212 -1.31 20.59 -23.95
CA ARG A 212 0.05 21.00 -23.59
C ARG A 212 1.14 20.27 -24.38
N GLY A 213 0.78 19.21 -25.10
CA GLY A 213 1.69 18.42 -25.93
C GLY A 213 2.72 17.64 -25.13
N VAL A 214 2.35 17.11 -23.96
CA VAL A 214 3.29 16.36 -23.09
C VAL A 214 3.96 15.20 -23.81
N LYS A 215 5.13 14.80 -23.30
CA LYS A 215 5.90 13.65 -23.82
C LYS A 215 5.99 12.49 -22.82
N LEU A 216 5.42 12.68 -21.64
CA LEU A 216 5.33 11.72 -20.58
C LEU A 216 3.95 11.82 -19.94
N ILE A 217 3.38 10.66 -19.62
CA ILE A 217 2.25 10.49 -18.71
C ILE A 217 2.74 9.60 -17.59
N GLY A 218 2.23 9.76 -16.38
CA GLY A 218 2.61 8.92 -15.26
C GLY A 218 1.56 8.85 -14.20
N ALA A 219 1.80 8.01 -13.21
CA ALA A 219 0.94 7.85 -12.05
C ALA A 219 1.79 7.80 -10.78
N THR A 220 1.20 8.22 -9.67
CA THR A 220 1.85 8.25 -8.37
C THR A 220 0.98 7.52 -7.35
N ALA A 221 1.49 6.43 -6.79
CA ALA A 221 0.89 5.77 -5.64
C ALA A 221 1.52 6.32 -4.36
N HIS A 222 0.69 6.66 -3.38
CA HIS A 222 1.14 7.30 -2.15
C HIS A 222 0.22 6.92 -0.98
N PHE A 223 0.72 7.10 0.25
CA PHE A 223 -0.13 7.02 1.43
C PHE A 223 -1.11 8.20 1.47
N VAL A 224 -2.33 7.98 1.95
CA VAL A 224 -3.30 9.04 2.18
C VAL A 224 -2.95 9.81 3.45
N THR A 225 -3.00 11.13 3.37
CA THR A 225 -2.88 12.07 4.50
C THR A 225 -4.00 13.11 4.43
N THR A 226 -4.06 14.02 5.40
CA THR A 226 -5.01 15.14 5.40
C THR A 226 -4.73 16.14 4.27
N ASP A 227 -3.48 16.20 3.80
CA ASP A 227 -3.06 17.02 2.67
C ASP A 227 -3.35 16.27 1.35
N LEU A 228 -4.31 16.79 0.58
CA LEU A 228 -4.84 16.12 -0.60
C LEU A 228 -3.74 15.84 -1.63
N ASP A 229 -3.56 14.56 -1.97
CA ASP A 229 -2.55 14.07 -2.93
C ASP A 229 -1.10 14.41 -2.56
N GLU A 230 -0.79 14.66 -1.27
CA GLU A 230 0.56 15.07 -0.82
C GLU A 230 1.20 14.13 0.21
N GLY A 231 0.58 12.96 0.47
CA GLY A 231 1.15 11.99 1.39
C GLY A 231 2.43 11.30 0.87
N PRO A 232 3.15 10.57 1.73
CA PRO A 232 4.41 9.94 1.36
C PRO A 232 4.29 9.04 0.13
N ILE A 233 5.06 9.38 -0.91
CA ILE A 233 5.10 8.66 -2.19
C ILE A 233 5.66 7.26 -1.97
N ILE A 234 5.00 6.25 -2.54
CA ILE A 234 5.42 4.84 -2.51
C ILE A 234 6.05 4.45 -3.84
N GLU A 235 5.39 4.80 -4.95
CA GLU A 235 5.81 4.41 -6.30
C GLU A 235 5.39 5.46 -7.33
N GLN A 236 6.21 5.65 -8.36
CA GLN A 236 5.90 6.47 -9.52
C GLN A 236 6.36 5.78 -10.81
N ASN A 237 5.45 5.64 -11.77
CA ASN A 237 5.81 5.21 -13.12
C ASN A 237 5.46 6.28 -14.15
N VAL A 238 6.23 6.29 -15.23
CA VAL A 238 6.00 7.16 -16.39
C VAL A 238 6.13 6.37 -17.68
N VAL A 239 5.35 6.77 -18.68
CA VAL A 239 5.37 6.23 -20.04
C VAL A 239 5.49 7.37 -21.04
N ARG A 240 6.28 7.14 -22.08
CA ARG A 240 6.43 8.10 -23.18
C ARG A 240 5.19 8.12 -24.06
N VAL A 241 4.73 9.32 -24.38
CA VAL A 241 3.66 9.58 -25.35
C VAL A 241 4.13 10.59 -26.40
N ASP A 242 3.43 10.66 -27.53
CA ASP A 242 3.77 11.56 -28.62
C ASP A 242 2.52 12.24 -29.22
N HIS A 243 2.75 13.06 -30.24
CA HIS A 243 1.74 13.90 -30.87
C HIS A 243 0.74 13.13 -31.74
N SER A 244 0.94 11.83 -31.97
CA SER A 244 0.01 10.99 -32.73
C SER A 244 -1.18 10.53 -31.88
N ARG A 245 -1.10 10.67 -30.55
CA ARG A 245 -2.10 10.16 -29.61
C ARG A 245 -3.23 11.15 -29.41
N THR A 246 -4.45 10.64 -29.51
CA THR A 246 -5.68 11.35 -29.13
C THR A 246 -5.85 11.41 -27.61
N PRO A 247 -6.67 12.33 -27.06
CA PRO A 247 -6.97 12.37 -25.62
C PRO A 247 -7.49 11.05 -25.05
N SER A 248 -8.29 10.30 -25.80
CA SER A 248 -8.79 8.97 -25.38
C SER A 248 -7.70 7.92 -25.31
N GLU A 249 -6.73 7.94 -26.23
CA GLU A 249 -5.57 7.03 -26.16
C GLU A 249 -4.65 7.40 -24.99
N LEU A 250 -4.45 8.70 -24.73
CA LEU A 250 -3.70 9.16 -23.56
C LEU A 250 -4.36 8.70 -22.25
N MET A 251 -5.69 8.73 -22.19
CA MET A 251 -6.44 8.23 -21.05
C MET A 251 -6.25 6.72 -20.87
N ALA A 252 -6.34 5.91 -21.94
CA ALA A 252 -6.11 4.47 -21.86
C ALA A 252 -4.69 4.14 -21.38
N ILE A 253 -3.68 4.81 -21.95
CA ILE A 253 -2.28 4.69 -21.52
C ILE A 253 -2.12 5.06 -20.05
N GLY A 254 -2.76 6.15 -19.61
CA GLY A 254 -2.73 6.57 -18.20
C GLY A 254 -3.38 5.56 -17.26
N GLN A 255 -4.51 4.97 -17.63
CA GLN A 255 -5.19 3.92 -16.84
C GLN A 255 -4.31 2.66 -16.67
N ASP A 256 -3.56 2.27 -17.70
CA ASP A 256 -2.61 1.17 -17.60
C ASP A 256 -1.49 1.48 -16.59
N GLU A 257 -0.91 2.68 -16.67
CA GLU A 257 0.15 3.11 -15.76
C GLU A 257 -0.34 3.27 -14.31
N GLU A 258 -1.56 3.76 -14.10
CA GLU A 258 -2.19 3.81 -12.78
C GLU A 258 -2.36 2.42 -12.18
N SER A 259 -2.89 1.48 -12.97
CA SER A 259 -3.12 0.10 -12.52
C SER A 259 -1.81 -0.56 -12.08
N ARG A 260 -0.77 -0.46 -12.92
CA ARG A 260 0.55 -1.02 -12.65
C ARG A 260 1.19 -0.40 -11.41
N THR A 261 1.16 0.93 -11.32
CA THR A 261 1.75 1.70 -10.19
C THR A 261 1.05 1.35 -8.88
N LEU A 262 -0.28 1.32 -8.87
CA LEU A 262 -1.05 0.97 -7.69
C LEU A 262 -0.79 -0.48 -7.24
N SER A 263 -0.85 -1.44 -8.17
CA SER A 263 -0.61 -2.84 -7.86
C SER A 263 0.81 -3.08 -7.32
N GLN A 264 1.81 -2.36 -7.82
CA GLN A 264 3.18 -2.43 -7.30
C GLN A 264 3.28 -1.88 -5.87
N ALA A 265 2.68 -0.73 -5.60
CA ALA A 265 2.64 -0.14 -4.26
C ALA A 265 1.92 -1.05 -3.25
N VAL A 266 0.76 -1.60 -3.64
CA VAL A 266 0.00 -2.55 -2.81
C VAL A 266 0.80 -3.83 -2.54
N LYS A 267 1.51 -4.35 -3.55
CA LYS A 267 2.40 -5.51 -3.38
C LYS A 267 3.49 -5.23 -2.35
N TRP A 268 4.17 -4.10 -2.47
CA TRP A 268 5.22 -3.74 -1.52
C TRP A 268 4.69 -3.53 -0.11
N PHE A 269 3.48 -2.98 0.04
CA PHE A 269 2.84 -2.89 1.34
C PHE A 269 2.57 -4.27 1.95
N ALA A 270 1.94 -5.17 1.18
CA ALA A 270 1.62 -6.52 1.63
C ALA A 270 2.86 -7.36 1.96
N GLU A 271 3.98 -7.13 1.26
CA GLU A 271 5.26 -7.80 1.51
C GLU A 271 6.11 -7.11 2.59
N LYS A 272 5.57 -6.11 3.29
CA LYS A 272 6.26 -5.31 4.33
C LYS A 272 7.56 -4.68 3.81
N ARG A 273 7.57 -4.19 2.57
CA ARG A 273 8.72 -3.56 1.91
C ARG A 273 8.78 -2.04 2.05
N ILE A 274 7.74 -1.43 2.62
CA ILE A 274 7.61 0.02 2.76
C ILE A 274 7.81 0.40 4.22
N LEU A 275 8.74 1.31 4.51
CA LEU A 275 8.91 1.92 5.83
C LEU A 275 8.84 3.45 5.70
N VAL A 276 8.03 4.10 6.53
CA VAL A 276 7.80 5.55 6.46
C VAL A 276 8.94 6.30 7.17
N ASP A 277 9.49 7.29 6.46
CA ASP A 277 10.49 8.24 6.98
C ASP A 277 10.00 9.69 6.88
N GLY A 278 9.19 10.11 7.87
CA GLY A 278 8.52 11.40 7.85
C GLY A 278 7.60 11.51 6.64
N ALA A 279 7.86 12.47 5.77
CA ALA A 279 7.11 12.69 4.53
C ALA A 279 7.55 11.80 3.35
N ARG A 280 8.48 10.87 3.55
CA ARG A 280 9.04 9.99 2.51
C ARG A 280 8.85 8.52 2.87
N THR A 281 9.19 7.63 1.93
CA THR A 281 9.22 6.19 2.17
C THR A 281 10.59 5.62 1.82
N ILE A 282 10.98 4.57 2.54
CA ILE A 282 12.08 3.68 2.22
C ILE A 282 11.46 2.41 1.63
N ILE A 283 11.84 2.08 0.39
CA ILE A 283 11.33 0.91 -0.34
C ILE A 283 12.43 -0.14 -0.48
N PHE A 284 12.22 -1.31 0.11
CA PHE A 284 13.11 -2.45 -0.02
C PHE A 284 12.67 -3.36 -1.18
N THR A 285 13.05 -3.00 -2.42
CA THR A 285 12.62 -3.66 -3.67
C THR A 285 13.18 -5.05 -3.93
#